data_AF-A0A9Y1BPD3-F1
#
_entry.id   AF-A0A9Y1BPD3-F1
#
_cell.length_a   1.000
_cell.length_b   1.000
_cell.length_c   1.000
_cell.angle_alpha   90.00
_cell.angle_beta   90.00
_cell.angle_gamma   90.00
#
_symmetry.space_group_name_H-M   'P 1'
#
loop_
_entity.id
_entity.type
_entity.pdbx_description
1 polymer ?
#
loop_
_entity_poly.entity_id
_entity_poly.type
_entity_poly.pdbx_seq_one_letter_code
_entity_poly.pdbx_strand_id
1 'polypeptide(L)'
;MSKTRTRILTFTFIFTILFLSSIINVTAYDKKLGVEWGDRVEVACERYIDGRLKTVYTENSPLEVAIDEDITNYNFVSELVGMKVGETKPSISWYVTQTNGSVSYFEYKNVKILKITLDATPDHIGPTAGNVLLIILKVILGIALAFSLFYLIYKLWKRFMIKTCVKCRKNKAIKKCSKCGNFLCDECTINGCPECKSRTFIRL
;
A
#
# COMPACT_ATOMS: atom_id res chain seq x y z
N MET A 1 6.28 -35.32 -9.50
CA MET A 1 6.61 -33.99 -8.92
C MET A 1 5.86 -33.81 -7.62
N SER A 2 6.56 -33.50 -6.52
CA SER A 2 5.98 -33.44 -5.18
C SER A 2 4.95 -32.30 -5.04
N LYS A 3 3.74 -32.62 -4.54
CA LYS A 3 2.62 -31.69 -4.24
C LYS A 3 3.06 -30.46 -3.44
N THR A 4 4.18 -30.54 -2.72
CA THR A 4 4.75 -29.45 -1.93
C THR A 4 5.39 -28.35 -2.78
N ARG A 5 6.01 -28.69 -3.92
CA ARG A 5 6.62 -27.68 -4.83
C ARG A 5 5.57 -26.83 -5.53
N THR A 6 4.45 -27.42 -5.92
CA THR A 6 3.36 -26.71 -6.59
C THR A 6 2.71 -25.70 -5.66
N ARG A 7 2.48 -26.06 -4.39
CA ARG A 7 1.87 -25.16 -3.39
C ARG A 7 2.71 -23.92 -3.11
N ILE A 8 4.04 -24.08 -3.03
CA ILE A 8 4.97 -22.96 -2.78
C ILE A 8 4.95 -21.95 -3.92
N LEU A 9 4.98 -22.41 -5.18
CA LEU A 9 4.96 -21.54 -6.36
C LEU A 9 3.67 -20.70 -6.45
N THR A 10 2.51 -21.31 -6.20
CA THR A 10 1.23 -20.58 -6.16
C THR A 10 1.20 -19.51 -5.08
N PHE A 11 1.73 -19.80 -3.88
CA PHE A 11 1.69 -18.86 -2.77
C PHE A 11 2.57 -17.64 -3.05
N THR A 12 3.77 -17.85 -3.62
CA THR A 12 4.65 -16.77 -4.05
C THR A 12 4.04 -15.91 -5.15
N PHE A 13 3.35 -16.53 -6.12
CA PHE A 13 2.73 -15.82 -7.24
C PHE A 13 1.54 -14.94 -6.79
N ILE A 14 0.67 -15.45 -5.92
CA ILE A 14 -0.45 -14.69 -5.34
C ILE A 14 0.07 -13.53 -4.48
N PHE A 15 1.12 -13.76 -3.69
CA PHE A 15 1.72 -12.71 -2.87
C PHE A 15 2.32 -11.59 -3.72
N THR A 16 2.99 -11.92 -4.83
CA THR A 16 3.51 -10.92 -5.78
C THR A 16 2.40 -10.11 -6.47
N ILE A 17 1.28 -10.73 -6.85
CA ILE A 17 0.17 -10.00 -7.49
C ILE A 17 -0.50 -9.04 -6.52
N LEU A 18 -0.76 -9.49 -5.28
CA LEU A 18 -1.33 -8.63 -4.23
C LEU A 18 -0.39 -7.46 -3.88
N PHE A 19 0.93 -7.69 -3.90
CA PHE A 19 1.92 -6.63 -3.66
C PHE A 19 2.08 -5.64 -4.82
N LEU A 20 1.95 -6.07 -6.07
CA LEU A 20 1.97 -5.14 -7.20
C LEU A 20 0.71 -4.26 -7.23
N SER A 21 -0.44 -4.79 -6.81
CA SER A 21 -1.69 -4.02 -6.77
C SER A 21 -1.71 -2.89 -5.73
N SER A 22 -0.85 -2.94 -4.70
CA SER A 22 -0.79 -1.89 -3.66
C SER A 22 0.15 -0.72 -4.02
N ILE A 23 0.98 -0.83 -5.06
CA ILE A 23 1.96 0.20 -5.45
C ILE A 23 1.38 1.21 -6.45
N ILE A 24 0.23 0.94 -7.08
CA ILE A 24 -0.33 1.80 -8.17
C ILE A 24 -1.30 2.89 -7.65
N ASN A 25 -1.49 3.05 -6.34
CA ASN A 25 -2.24 4.21 -5.85
C ASN A 25 -1.31 5.40 -5.61
N VAL A 26 -0.94 6.07 -6.71
CA VAL A 26 -0.43 7.44 -6.68
C VAL A 26 -1.64 8.36 -6.48
N THR A 27 -2.04 8.59 -5.24
CA THR A 27 -2.96 9.67 -4.88
C THR A 27 -2.13 10.80 -4.28
N ALA A 28 -1.73 11.77 -5.13
CA ALA A 28 -1.09 13.01 -4.73
C ALA A 28 -2.11 14.03 -4.15
N TYR A 29 -3.15 13.55 -3.45
CA TYR A 29 -4.19 14.39 -2.88
C TYR A 29 -4.53 13.88 -1.49
N ASP A 30 -4.26 14.69 -0.46
CA ASP A 30 -4.81 14.44 0.86
C ASP A 30 -6.28 14.87 0.87
N LYS A 31 -7.18 13.88 0.70
CA LYS A 31 -8.64 14.04 0.78
C LYS A 31 -9.13 14.73 2.06
N LYS A 32 -8.27 14.91 3.08
CA LYS A 32 -8.65 15.50 4.35
C LYS A 32 -8.74 17.03 4.32
N LEU A 33 -7.89 17.74 3.57
CA LEU A 33 -7.68 19.17 3.80
C LEU A 33 -8.39 20.14 2.84
N GLY A 34 -8.89 19.69 1.68
CA GLY A 34 -9.63 20.57 0.76
C GLY A 34 -8.68 21.47 -0.05
N VAL A 35 -9.18 22.60 -0.57
CA VAL A 35 -8.41 23.63 -1.27
C VAL A 35 -7.70 24.54 -0.26
N GLU A 36 -6.42 24.83 -0.45
CA GLU A 36 -5.60 25.65 0.44
C GLU A 36 -5.00 26.88 -0.26
N TRP A 37 -4.47 27.81 0.54
CA TRP A 37 -3.75 28.97 0.02
C TRP A 37 -2.46 28.55 -0.70
N GLY A 38 -2.22 29.16 -1.86
CA GLY A 38 -1.15 28.83 -2.80
C GLY A 38 -1.58 27.88 -3.92
N ASP A 39 -2.70 27.17 -3.78
CA ASP A 39 -3.15 26.19 -4.76
C ASP A 39 -3.55 26.83 -6.09
N ARG A 40 -3.58 26.00 -7.14
CA ARG A 40 -4.31 26.29 -8.37
C ARG A 40 -5.42 25.28 -8.57
N VAL A 41 -6.60 25.75 -8.90
CA VAL A 41 -7.80 24.92 -9.02
C VAL A 41 -8.57 25.22 -10.29
N GLU A 42 -9.26 24.21 -10.80
CA GLU A 42 -10.23 24.35 -11.88
C GLU A 42 -11.64 24.31 -11.31
N VAL A 43 -12.45 25.30 -11.68
CA VAL A 43 -13.79 25.52 -11.15
C VAL A 43 -14.82 25.56 -12.27
N ALA A 44 -15.89 24.78 -12.14
CA ALA A 44 -17.11 24.97 -12.94
C ALA A 44 -18.07 25.88 -12.18
N CYS A 45 -18.61 26.91 -12.84
CA CYS A 45 -19.51 27.87 -12.22
C CYS A 45 -20.19 28.76 -13.27
N GLU A 46 -21.27 29.43 -12.88
CA GLU A 46 -21.93 30.45 -13.67
C GLU A 46 -21.64 31.83 -13.08
N ARG A 47 -21.06 32.74 -13.86
CA ARG A 47 -20.72 34.10 -13.41
C ARG A 47 -21.78 35.10 -13.83
N TYR A 48 -22.30 35.84 -12.86
CA TYR A 48 -23.28 36.91 -12.99
C TYR A 48 -22.68 38.25 -12.56
N ILE A 49 -23.07 39.32 -13.24
CA ILE A 49 -22.80 40.70 -12.83
C ILE A 49 -24.11 41.47 -12.92
N ASP A 50 -24.52 42.11 -11.83
CA ASP A 50 -25.77 42.86 -11.69
C ASP A 50 -26.99 42.03 -12.14
N GLY A 51 -27.02 40.76 -11.71
CA GLY A 51 -28.08 39.79 -12.02
C GLY A 51 -28.08 39.26 -13.46
N ARG A 52 -27.13 39.67 -14.30
CA ARG A 52 -27.02 39.22 -15.69
C ARG A 52 -25.93 38.18 -15.84
N LEU A 53 -26.26 37.03 -16.41
CA LEU A 53 -25.28 36.00 -16.75
C LEU A 53 -24.25 36.57 -17.73
N LYS A 54 -22.98 36.44 -17.40
CA LYS A 54 -21.86 36.88 -18.22
C LYS A 54 -21.12 35.71 -18.86
N THR A 55 -20.89 34.65 -18.10
CA THR A 55 -20.06 33.52 -18.54
C THR A 55 -20.46 32.26 -17.81
N VAL A 56 -20.36 31.12 -18.48
CA VAL A 56 -20.54 29.80 -17.90
C VAL A 56 -19.23 29.03 -18.07
N TYR A 57 -18.66 28.59 -16.96
CA TYR A 57 -17.49 27.72 -16.92
C TYR A 57 -17.96 26.31 -16.64
N THR A 58 -17.53 25.37 -17.48
CA THR A 58 -18.00 23.98 -17.46
C THR A 58 -16.83 23.03 -17.26
N GLU A 59 -17.10 21.73 -17.11
CA GLU A 59 -16.03 20.72 -16.97
C GLU A 59 -15.08 20.67 -18.18
N ASN A 60 -15.56 21.03 -19.38
CA ASN A 60 -14.75 21.05 -20.60
C ASN A 60 -14.04 22.39 -20.84
N SER A 61 -14.44 23.44 -20.14
CA SER A 61 -13.84 24.78 -20.22
C SER A 61 -13.94 25.45 -18.85
N PRO A 62 -13.14 24.98 -17.89
CA PRO A 62 -13.22 25.45 -16.51
C PRO A 62 -12.57 26.81 -16.32
N LEU A 63 -12.93 27.48 -15.22
CA LEU A 63 -12.21 28.65 -14.75
C LEU A 63 -10.99 28.17 -13.95
N GLU A 64 -9.79 28.51 -14.42
CA GLU A 64 -8.58 28.34 -13.61
C GLU A 64 -8.45 29.48 -12.60
N VAL A 65 -8.28 29.13 -11.34
CA VAL A 65 -8.17 30.07 -10.23
C VAL A 65 -6.89 29.76 -9.46
N ALA A 66 -6.04 30.77 -9.31
CA ALA A 66 -4.97 30.73 -8.31
C ALA A 66 -5.55 31.19 -6.97
N ILE A 67 -5.30 30.42 -5.91
CA ILE A 67 -5.76 30.68 -4.56
C ILE A 67 -4.67 31.47 -3.84
N ASP A 68 -4.67 32.78 -3.98
CA ASP A 68 -3.63 33.66 -3.43
C ASP A 68 -4.26 34.88 -2.75
N GLU A 69 -3.64 35.34 -1.67
CA GLU A 69 -4.13 36.45 -0.84
C GLU A 69 -4.04 37.79 -1.60
N ASP A 70 -3.11 37.91 -2.55
CA ASP A 70 -2.83 39.15 -3.29
C ASP A 70 -3.70 39.34 -4.56
N ILE A 71 -4.73 38.51 -4.76
CA ILE A 71 -5.54 38.54 -5.99
C ILE A 71 -6.78 39.44 -5.83
N THR A 72 -7.11 40.17 -6.92
CA THR A 72 -8.24 41.12 -7.06
C THR A 72 -9.63 40.51 -6.78
N ASN A 73 -9.74 39.18 -6.66
CA ASN A 73 -10.97 38.44 -6.39
C ASN A 73 -10.92 37.71 -5.03
N TYR A 74 -10.26 38.29 -4.03
CA TYR A 74 -10.15 37.71 -2.69
C TYR A 74 -11.47 37.15 -2.15
N ASN A 75 -12.58 37.89 -2.27
CA ASN A 75 -13.91 37.45 -1.80
C ASN A 75 -14.39 36.14 -2.45
N PHE A 76 -14.01 35.89 -3.70
CA PHE A 76 -14.30 34.61 -4.35
C PHE A 76 -13.36 33.53 -3.87
N VAL A 77 -12.06 33.83 -3.84
CA VAL A 77 -10.99 32.90 -3.49
C VAL A 77 -11.15 32.38 -2.06
N SER A 78 -11.39 33.26 -1.09
CA SER A 78 -11.57 32.91 0.32
C SER A 78 -12.72 31.94 0.55
N GLU A 79 -13.75 31.98 -0.30
CA GLU A 79 -14.91 31.10 -0.21
C GLU A 79 -14.67 29.72 -0.84
N LEU A 80 -13.61 29.57 -1.64
CA LEU A 80 -13.15 28.29 -2.18
C LEU A 80 -12.23 27.54 -1.21
N VAL A 81 -11.51 28.26 -0.35
CA VAL A 81 -10.61 27.66 0.65
C VAL A 81 -11.40 26.71 1.56
N GLY A 82 -10.88 25.49 1.73
CA GLY A 82 -11.50 24.40 2.48
C GLY A 82 -12.53 23.58 1.70
N MET A 83 -12.98 24.02 0.51
CA MET A 83 -13.85 23.20 -0.33
C MET A 83 -13.10 21.97 -0.84
N LYS A 84 -13.79 20.83 -0.96
CA LYS A 84 -13.20 19.60 -1.50
C LYS A 84 -13.46 19.45 -2.99
N VAL A 85 -12.60 18.68 -3.67
CA VAL A 85 -12.84 18.28 -5.06
C VAL A 85 -14.18 17.54 -5.16
N GLY A 86 -15.03 18.00 -6.08
CA GLY A 86 -16.39 17.51 -6.29
C GLY A 86 -17.46 18.19 -5.43
N GLU A 87 -17.09 18.96 -4.42
CA GLU A 87 -18.02 19.75 -3.62
C GLU A 87 -18.60 20.90 -4.45
N THR A 88 -19.88 21.21 -4.23
CA THR A 88 -20.59 22.28 -4.92
C THR A 88 -21.16 23.27 -3.92
N LYS A 89 -20.81 24.54 -4.10
CA LYS A 89 -21.36 25.66 -3.34
C LYS A 89 -22.43 26.37 -4.17
N PRO A 90 -23.63 26.61 -3.62
CA PRO A 90 -24.76 27.08 -4.41
C PRO A 90 -24.55 28.51 -4.95
N SER A 91 -23.99 29.40 -4.14
CA SER A 91 -23.70 30.78 -4.54
C SER A 91 -22.55 31.38 -3.73
N ILE A 92 -21.75 32.23 -4.38
CA ILE A 92 -20.74 33.11 -3.79
C ILE A 92 -20.99 34.50 -4.38
N SER A 93 -21.17 35.52 -3.55
CA SER A 93 -21.50 36.86 -4.06
C SER A 93 -20.96 37.99 -3.19
N TRP A 94 -20.65 39.12 -3.83
CA TRP A 94 -20.16 40.32 -3.16
C TRP A 94 -20.43 41.58 -3.99
N TYR A 95 -20.27 42.75 -3.36
CA TYR A 95 -20.37 44.04 -4.02
C TYR A 95 -18.97 44.62 -4.24
N VAL A 96 -18.76 45.27 -5.39
CA VAL A 96 -17.52 45.96 -5.74
C VAL A 96 -17.83 47.41 -6.10
N THR A 97 -17.17 48.34 -5.42
CA THR A 97 -17.19 49.74 -5.80
C THR A 97 -16.19 49.97 -6.93
N GLN A 98 -16.72 50.38 -8.09
CA GLN A 98 -15.95 50.72 -9.28
C GLN A 98 -15.23 52.06 -9.10
N THR A 99 -14.23 52.32 -9.92
CA THR A 99 -13.43 53.56 -9.88
C THR A 99 -14.26 54.84 -10.08
N ASN A 100 -15.40 54.74 -10.76
CA ASN A 100 -16.33 55.86 -10.98
C ASN A 100 -17.34 56.04 -9.81
N GLY A 101 -17.18 55.32 -8.70
CA GLY A 101 -18.07 55.37 -7.53
C GLY A 101 -19.35 54.55 -7.66
N SER A 102 -19.62 53.92 -8.82
CA SER A 102 -20.75 52.99 -8.97
C SER A 102 -20.48 51.67 -8.23
N VAL A 103 -21.53 51.02 -7.75
CA VAL A 103 -21.43 49.71 -7.09
C VAL A 103 -21.98 48.65 -8.03
N SER A 104 -21.19 47.60 -8.28
CA SER A 104 -21.59 46.42 -9.05
C SER A 104 -21.74 45.21 -8.12
N TYR A 105 -22.76 44.40 -8.36
CA TYR A 105 -22.97 43.12 -7.70
C TYR A 105 -22.36 41.99 -8.52
N PHE A 106 -21.49 41.18 -7.91
CA PHE A 106 -20.88 40.01 -8.51
C PHE A 106 -21.42 38.76 -7.84
N GLU A 107 -21.79 37.75 -8.64
CA GLU A 107 -22.29 36.48 -8.14
C GLU A 107 -21.76 35.33 -8.99
N TYR A 108 -21.35 34.24 -8.33
CA TYR A 108 -20.99 32.97 -8.94
C TYR A 108 -21.93 31.90 -8.40
N LYS A 109 -22.64 31.20 -9.30
CA LYS A 109 -23.57 30.11 -8.93
C LYS A 109 -23.01 28.75 -9.29
N ASN A 110 -23.48 27.73 -8.56
CA ASN A 110 -23.14 26.32 -8.79
C ASN A 110 -21.62 26.09 -8.84
N VAL A 111 -20.90 26.68 -7.89
CA VAL A 111 -19.43 26.70 -7.86
C VAL A 111 -18.93 25.33 -7.43
N LYS A 112 -18.32 24.58 -8.35
CA LYS A 112 -17.83 23.23 -8.13
C LYS A 112 -16.34 23.14 -8.38
N ILE A 113 -15.58 22.63 -7.40
CA ILE A 113 -14.15 22.32 -7.58
C ILE A 113 -14.04 21.04 -8.41
N LEU A 114 -13.44 21.13 -9.59
CA LEU A 114 -13.28 19.99 -10.49
C LEU A 114 -12.00 19.22 -10.20
N LYS A 115 -10.90 19.95 -10.04
CA LYS A 115 -9.59 19.40 -9.67
C LYS A 115 -8.68 20.49 -9.15
N ILE A 116 -7.68 20.08 -8.38
CA ILE A 116 -6.52 20.89 -7.99
C ILE A 116 -5.42 20.61 -9.01
N THR A 117 -4.95 21.64 -9.71
CA THR A 117 -3.91 21.56 -10.76
C THR A 117 -2.52 21.78 -10.19
N LEU A 118 -2.39 22.53 -9.10
CA LEU A 118 -1.17 22.70 -8.33
C LEU A 118 -1.52 22.70 -6.85
N ASP A 119 -0.87 21.83 -6.08
CA ASP A 119 -0.97 21.78 -4.62
C ASP A 119 0.25 22.51 -4.05
N ALA A 120 0.00 23.59 -3.32
CA ALA A 120 1.03 24.41 -2.70
C ALA A 120 1.31 24.03 -1.25
N THR A 121 0.61 23.04 -0.70
CA THR A 121 0.95 22.54 0.62
C THR A 121 2.40 22.04 0.61
N PRO A 122 3.24 22.48 1.55
CA PRO A 122 4.56 21.90 1.71
C PRO A 122 4.37 20.45 2.14
N ASP A 123 4.42 19.53 1.15
CA ASP A 123 4.24 18.09 1.26
C ASP A 123 4.05 17.65 2.72
N HIS A 124 2.79 17.59 3.19
CA HIS A 124 2.49 16.80 4.37
C HIS A 124 2.67 15.33 3.98
N ILE A 125 3.95 14.92 3.88
CA ILE A 125 4.45 13.55 3.82
C ILE A 125 3.80 12.73 2.69
N GLY A 126 3.79 13.26 1.47
CA GLY A 126 3.88 12.41 0.28
C GLY A 126 5.27 11.74 0.23
N PRO A 127 5.42 10.52 -0.30
CA PRO A 127 6.73 9.90 -0.36
C PRO A 127 7.60 10.66 -1.37
N THR A 128 8.41 11.58 -0.87
CA THR A 128 9.57 12.13 -1.58
C THR A 128 10.36 10.97 -2.21
N ALA A 129 11.07 11.20 -3.31
CA ALA A 129 11.86 10.15 -3.98
C ALA A 129 12.77 9.36 -3.01
N GLY A 130 13.25 10.01 -1.94
CA GLY A 130 13.97 9.36 -0.83
C GLY A 130 13.12 8.39 0.02
N ASN A 131 11.86 8.71 0.28
CA ASN A 131 10.91 7.84 0.98
C ASN A 131 10.48 6.64 0.11
N VAL A 132 10.32 6.82 -1.21
CA VAL A 132 10.09 5.70 -2.12
C VAL A 132 11.27 4.73 -2.08
N LEU A 133 12.51 5.24 -2.12
CA LEU A 133 13.71 4.43 -2.00
C LEU A 133 13.78 3.69 -0.65
N LEU A 134 13.43 4.35 0.46
CA LEU A 134 13.39 3.72 1.79
C LEU A 134 12.29 2.67 1.91
N ILE A 135 11.12 2.87 1.29
CA ILE A 135 10.05 1.87 1.23
C ILE A 135 10.53 0.64 0.45
N ILE A 136 11.13 0.85 -0.73
CA ILE A 136 11.71 -0.23 -1.53
C ILE A 136 12.78 -1.00 -0.73
N LEU A 137 13.68 -0.30 -0.04
CA LEU A 137 14.73 -0.91 0.78
C LEU A 137 14.14 -1.73 1.94
N LYS A 138 13.10 -1.21 2.63
CA LYS A 138 12.39 -1.93 3.70
C LYS A 138 11.71 -3.19 3.19
N VAL A 139 11.11 -3.14 2.00
CA VAL A 139 10.47 -4.30 1.37
C VAL A 139 11.51 -5.36 1.02
N ILE A 140 12.64 -4.98 0.40
CA ILE A 140 13.73 -5.90 0.08
C ILE A 140 14.29 -6.54 1.36
N LEU A 141 14.52 -5.75 2.40
CA LEU A 141 15.02 -6.22 3.68
C LEU A 141 14.03 -7.17 4.37
N GLY A 142 12.72 -6.87 4.31
CA GLY A 142 11.65 -7.71 4.84
C GLY A 142 11.58 -9.07 4.16
N ILE A 143 11.70 -9.10 2.83
CA ILE A 143 11.74 -10.35 2.06
C ILE A 143 12.97 -11.17 2.43
N ALA A 144 14.15 -10.55 2.49
CA ALA A 144 15.39 -11.24 2.88
C ALA A 144 15.31 -11.83 4.29
N LEU A 145 14.75 -11.09 5.25
CA LEU A 145 14.51 -11.56 6.62
C LEU A 145 13.54 -12.73 6.66
N ALA A 146 12.43 -12.67 5.91
CA ALA A 146 11.46 -13.75 5.85
C ALA A 146 12.07 -15.06 5.32
N PHE A 147 12.85 -14.99 4.23
CA PHE A 147 13.56 -16.16 3.70
C PHE A 147 14.60 -16.72 4.69
N SER A 148 15.34 -15.84 5.36
CA SER A 148 16.35 -16.24 6.34
C SER A 148 15.71 -16.93 7.55
N LEU A 149 14.60 -16.39 8.07
CA LEU A 149 13.83 -16.97 9.16
C LEU A 149 13.24 -18.34 8.77
N PHE A 150 12.67 -18.43 7.56
CA PHE A 150 12.14 -19.68 7.02
C PHE A 150 13.22 -20.76 6.90
N TYR A 151 14.40 -20.41 6.41
CA TYR A 151 15.54 -21.32 6.33
C TYR A 151 16.01 -21.79 7.71
N LEU A 152 16.06 -20.89 8.70
CA LEU A 152 16.40 -21.21 10.08
C LEU A 152 15.39 -22.17 10.71
N ILE A 153 14.10 -21.89 10.55
CA ILE A 153 13.01 -22.76 11.01
C ILE A 153 13.14 -24.13 10.36
N TYR A 154 13.31 -24.20 9.03
CA TYR A 154 13.49 -25.47 8.33
C TYR A 154 14.70 -26.27 8.84
N LYS A 155 15.84 -25.60 9.07
CA LYS A 155 17.06 -26.24 9.61
C LYS A 155 16.87 -26.75 11.04
N LEU A 156 16.20 -25.99 11.90
CA LEU A 156 15.86 -26.40 13.27
C LEU A 156 14.84 -27.53 13.26
N TRP A 157 13.79 -27.44 12.44
CA TRP A 157 12.78 -28.47 12.30
C TRP A 157 13.38 -29.79 11.82
N LYS A 158 14.34 -29.74 10.89
CA LYS A 158 15.10 -30.93 10.47
C LYS A 158 15.93 -31.52 11.62
N ARG A 159 16.47 -30.71 12.53
CA ARG A 159 17.18 -31.22 13.73
C ARG A 159 16.23 -31.88 14.74
N PHE A 160 15.07 -31.29 14.99
CA PHE A 160 14.09 -31.83 15.95
C PHE A 160 13.27 -33.01 15.40
N MET A 161 13.05 -33.08 14.08
CA MET A 161 12.37 -34.19 13.41
C MET A 161 13.29 -35.36 13.01
N ILE A 162 14.59 -35.31 13.34
CA ILE A 162 15.38 -36.55 13.41
C ILE A 162 14.82 -37.31 14.60
N LYS A 163 13.79 -38.13 14.34
CA LYS A 163 13.24 -39.10 15.27
C LYS A 163 14.43 -39.88 15.86
N THR A 164 14.82 -39.51 17.07
CA THR A 164 15.81 -40.23 17.85
C THR A 164 15.25 -41.62 18.03
N CYS A 165 15.87 -42.60 17.39
CA CYS A 165 15.47 -43.98 17.56
C CYS A 165 15.86 -44.44 18.95
N VAL A 166 14.89 -44.37 19.85
CA VAL A 166 15.02 -44.90 21.21
C VAL A 166 15.08 -46.43 21.08
N LYS A 167 16.13 -47.04 21.61
CA LYS A 167 16.35 -48.49 21.62
C LYS A 167 15.07 -49.20 22.07
N CYS A 168 14.61 -50.19 21.31
CA CYS A 168 13.43 -50.95 21.69
C CYS A 168 13.74 -51.88 22.86
N ARG A 169 12.81 -51.99 23.84
CA ARG A 169 12.86 -53.04 24.86
C ARG A 169 12.86 -54.40 24.15
N LYS A 170 13.66 -55.35 24.65
CA LYS A 170 13.98 -56.66 24.03
C LYS A 170 12.77 -57.42 23.43
N ASN A 171 11.57 -57.26 23.99
CA ASN A 171 10.37 -57.99 23.57
C ASN A 171 9.60 -57.38 22.39
N LYS A 172 10.07 -56.28 21.78
CA LYS A 172 9.45 -55.65 20.58
C LYS A 172 10.42 -55.48 19.40
N ALA A 173 11.58 -56.14 19.44
CA ALA A 173 12.58 -56.01 18.39
C ALA A 173 12.32 -57.01 17.25
N ILE A 174 12.23 -56.50 16.02
CA ILE A 174 11.96 -57.31 14.81
C ILE A 174 13.27 -57.54 14.02
N LYS A 175 14.29 -56.72 14.24
CA LYS A 175 15.56 -56.77 13.50
C LYS A 175 16.76 -56.55 14.42
N LYS A 176 17.88 -57.21 14.12
CA LYS A 176 19.18 -57.08 14.79
C LYS A 176 20.19 -56.44 13.85
N CYS A 177 20.98 -55.47 14.30
CA CYS A 177 22.05 -54.92 13.49
C CYS A 177 23.18 -55.94 13.30
N SER A 178 23.62 -56.18 12.06
CA SER A 178 24.65 -57.19 11.77
C SER A 178 26.04 -56.82 12.28
N LYS A 179 26.30 -55.52 12.51
CA LYS A 179 27.64 -55.01 12.86
C LYS A 179 27.86 -54.86 14.37
N CYS A 180 26.86 -54.38 15.11
CA CYS A 180 26.97 -54.15 16.56
C CYS A 180 26.03 -55.02 17.40
N GLY A 181 25.22 -55.89 16.77
CA GLY A 181 24.36 -56.84 17.47
C GLY A 181 23.14 -56.25 18.19
N ASN A 182 22.89 -54.93 18.06
CA ASN A 182 21.78 -54.28 18.75
C ASN A 182 20.42 -54.57 18.12
N PHE A 183 19.42 -54.70 18.98
CA PHE A 183 18.03 -54.95 18.64
C PHE A 183 17.28 -53.64 18.31
N LEU A 184 16.55 -53.61 17.20
CA LEU A 184 15.86 -52.43 16.67
C LEU A 184 14.40 -52.75 16.27
N CYS A 185 13.50 -51.78 16.43
CA CYS A 185 12.15 -51.83 15.86
C CYS A 185 12.16 -51.49 14.37
N ASP A 186 11.10 -51.87 13.64
CA ASP A 186 11.00 -51.68 12.19
C ASP A 186 11.13 -50.21 11.78
N GLU A 187 10.49 -49.31 12.53
CA GLU A 187 10.55 -47.85 12.33
C GLU A 187 11.98 -47.28 12.42
N CYS A 188 12.90 -47.97 13.11
CA CYS A 188 14.28 -47.55 13.28
C CYS A 188 15.24 -48.02 12.20
N THR A 189 14.83 -48.97 11.35
CA THR A 189 15.71 -49.48 10.29
C THR A 189 15.83 -48.55 9.09
N ILE A 190 14.87 -47.64 8.89
CA ILE A 190 14.88 -46.66 7.79
C ILE A 190 16.05 -45.67 7.91
N ASN A 191 16.45 -45.32 9.14
CA ASN A 191 17.49 -44.31 9.39
C ASN A 191 18.90 -44.90 9.65
N GLY A 192 19.04 -46.23 9.69
CA GLY A 192 20.30 -46.90 10.05
C GLY A 192 20.43 -47.16 11.56
N CYS A 193 21.35 -48.06 11.96
CA CYS A 193 21.59 -48.36 13.37
C CYS A 193 22.15 -47.12 14.09
N PRO A 194 21.55 -46.65 15.21
CA PRO A 194 21.98 -45.44 15.88
C PRO A 194 23.39 -45.52 16.48
N GLU A 195 23.88 -46.71 16.84
CA GLU A 195 25.22 -46.86 17.44
C GLU A 195 26.35 -46.99 16.43
N CYS A 196 26.17 -47.79 15.37
CA CYS A 196 27.25 -48.08 14.42
C CYS A 196 27.00 -47.49 13.02
N LYS A 197 25.89 -46.76 12.83
CA LYS A 197 25.41 -46.19 11.56
C LYS A 197 25.24 -47.19 10.41
N SER A 198 25.35 -48.49 10.68
CA SER A 198 25.20 -49.53 9.66
C SER A 198 23.74 -49.64 9.20
N ARG A 199 23.54 -49.91 7.91
CA ARG A 199 22.23 -50.19 7.29
C ARG A 199 21.99 -51.69 7.02
N THR A 200 22.92 -52.54 7.47
CA THR A 200 22.80 -53.99 7.35
C THR A 200 22.13 -54.57 8.60
N PHE A 201 21.01 -55.27 8.38
CA PHE A 201 20.16 -55.81 9.45
C PHE A 201 19.85 -57.28 9.18
N ILE A 202 19.83 -58.07 10.24
CA ILE A 202 19.41 -59.48 10.27
C ILE A 202 17.99 -59.50 10.85
N ARG A 203 17.08 -60.20 10.18
CA ARG A 203 15.70 -60.38 10.68
C ARG A 203 15.73 -61.42 11.80
N LEU A 204 15.04 -61.15 12.90
CA LEU A 204 14.89 -62.07 14.02
C LEU A 204 13.59 -62.86 13.90
#